data_AF-A0A7H8HBE7-F1
#
_entry.id   AF-A0A7H8HBE7-F1
#
_cell.length_a   1.000
_cell.length_b   1.000
_cell.length_c   1.000
_cell.angle_alpha   90.00
_cell.angle_beta   90.00
_cell.angle_gamma   90.00
#
_symmetry.space_group_name_H-M   'P 1'
#
loop_
_entity.id
_entity.type
_entity.pdbx_description
1 polymer ?
#
loop_
_entity_poly.entity_id
_entity_poly.type
_entity_poly.pdbx_seq_one_letter_code
_entity_poly.pdbx_strand_id
1 'polypeptide(L)'
;MSSAEFRPSAEPRTRAASWLRPVVAVIGLLYLALGIAGFLTPETAAVGHETSRAVWIFSVTPLLNLVHTAVGVLGLLAATRRTGAIIYCWVLFVGFTGMTAYGILATAFVNPEDPINLNWADNWLHGLTAAAALVLGIVAARAVNRDRAAAR
;
A
#
# COMPACT_ATOMS: atom_id res chain seq x y z
N MET A 1 -25.92 39.36 38.30
CA MET A 1 -25.42 39.48 36.92
C MET A 1 -24.69 38.18 36.60
N SER A 2 -25.34 37.33 35.79
CA SER A 2 -24.86 35.99 35.42
C SER A 2 -23.85 36.14 34.28
N SER A 3 -22.58 35.92 34.57
CA SER A 3 -21.53 35.79 33.56
C SER A 3 -21.71 34.44 32.87
N ALA A 4 -22.35 34.45 31.70
CA ALA A 4 -22.39 33.32 30.79
C ALA A 4 -20.96 32.94 30.41
N GLU A 5 -20.48 31.82 30.95
CA GLU A 5 -19.25 31.19 30.47
C GLU A 5 -19.44 30.85 28.98
N PHE A 6 -18.71 31.55 28.12
CA PHE A 6 -18.49 31.11 26.76
C PHE A 6 -17.68 29.81 26.82
N ARG A 7 -18.38 28.67 26.87
CA ARG A 7 -17.80 27.34 26.69
C ARG A 7 -17.57 27.19 25.18
N PRO A 8 -16.33 27.16 24.68
CA PRO A 8 -16.11 26.77 23.30
C PRO A 8 -16.61 25.34 23.20
N SER A 9 -17.70 25.12 22.48
CA SER A 9 -18.09 23.80 22.03
C SER A 9 -16.92 23.30 21.17
N ALA A 10 -16.02 22.55 21.78
CA ALA A 10 -14.95 21.85 21.10
C ALA A 10 -15.62 20.89 20.13
N GLU A 11 -15.85 21.33 18.90
CA GLU A 11 -16.44 20.51 17.88
C GLU A 11 -15.56 19.26 17.71
N PRO A 12 -16.06 18.04 17.99
CA PRO A 12 -15.34 16.82 17.70
C PRO A 12 -15.47 16.52 16.21
N ARG A 13 -15.10 17.48 15.36
CA ARG A 13 -15.20 17.33 13.91
C ARG A 13 -13.89 16.68 13.44
N THR A 14 -13.97 15.35 13.25
CA THR A 14 -13.19 14.52 12.31
C THR A 14 -11.71 14.19 12.60
N ARG A 15 -11.25 14.11 13.86
CA ARG A 15 -9.83 13.77 14.15
C ARG A 15 -9.45 12.28 14.11
N ALA A 16 -10.32 11.31 14.35
CA ALA A 16 -9.84 9.96 14.68
C ALA A 16 -9.24 9.19 13.49
N ALA A 17 -7.93 9.22 13.29
CA ALA A 17 -7.23 8.73 12.08
C ALA A 17 -7.20 9.71 10.90
N SER A 18 -7.19 11.03 11.15
CA SER A 18 -6.79 12.02 10.13
C SER A 18 -5.39 11.77 9.56
N TRP A 19 -4.50 11.20 10.40
CA TRP A 19 -3.13 10.80 10.07
C TRP A 19 -3.05 9.66 9.04
N LEU A 20 -4.11 8.85 8.85
CA LEU A 20 -4.08 7.71 7.92
C LEU A 20 -3.95 8.16 6.46
N ARG A 21 -4.60 9.26 6.09
CA ARG A 21 -4.63 9.79 4.72
C ARG A 21 -3.23 10.13 4.19
N PRO A 22 -2.40 10.94 4.88
CA PRO A 22 -1.05 11.21 4.40
C PRO A 22 -0.18 9.95 4.38
N VAL A 23 -0.34 9.02 5.33
CA VAL A 23 0.40 7.74 5.32
C VAL A 23 0.05 6.92 4.07
N VAL A 24 -1.23 6.76 3.75
CA VAL A 24 -1.67 6.06 2.54
C VAL A 24 -1.23 6.77 1.27
N ALA A 25 -1.23 8.11 1.26
CA ALA A 25 -0.71 8.88 0.13
C ALA A 25 0.79 8.63 -0.08
N VAL A 26 1.59 8.57 0.99
CA VAL A 26 3.03 8.26 0.91
C VAL A 26 3.24 6.84 0.39
N ILE A 27 2.52 5.84 0.92
CA ILE A 27 2.61 4.46 0.42
C ILE A 27 2.24 4.41 -1.07
N GLY A 28 1.14 5.03 -1.47
CA GLY A 28 0.73 5.11 -2.88
C GLY A 28 1.78 5.79 -3.76
N LEU A 29 2.38 6.89 -3.29
CA LEU A 29 3.42 7.59 -4.02
C LEU A 29 4.69 6.73 -4.19
N LEU A 30 5.10 6.01 -3.15
CA LEU A 30 6.26 5.11 -3.21
C LEU A 30 6.04 3.98 -4.22
N TYR A 31 4.88 3.32 -4.20
CA TYR A 31 4.56 2.27 -5.17
C TYR A 31 4.42 2.80 -6.59
N LEU A 32 3.85 4.00 -6.77
CA LEU A 32 3.79 4.64 -8.07
C LEU A 32 5.18 4.95 -8.61
N ALA A 33 6.06 5.50 -7.76
CA ALA A 33 7.44 5.79 -8.11
C ALA A 33 8.19 4.51 -8.49
N LEU A 34 8.03 3.42 -7.72
CA LEU A 34 8.62 2.11 -8.04
C LEU A 34 8.13 1.58 -9.40
N GLY A 35 6.83 1.63 -9.65
CA GLY A 35 6.24 1.18 -10.92
C GLY A 35 6.74 1.98 -12.12
N ILE A 36 6.74 3.31 -12.02
CA ILE A 36 7.24 4.20 -13.08
C ILE A 36 8.75 3.99 -13.29
N ALA A 37 9.54 3.95 -12.22
CA ALA A 37 10.99 3.73 -12.32
C ALA A 37 11.30 2.38 -12.98
N GLY A 38 10.53 1.34 -12.65
CA GLY A 38 10.62 0.04 -13.30
C GLY A 38 10.41 0.15 -14.81
N PHE A 39 9.34 0.81 -15.28
CA PHE A 39 9.09 1.00 -16.71
C PHE A 39 10.13 1.86 -17.43
N LEU A 40 10.76 2.81 -16.73
CA LEU A 40 11.83 3.65 -17.30
C LEU A 40 13.19 2.93 -17.36
N THR A 41 13.30 1.74 -16.77
CA THR A 41 14.56 1.00 -16.75
C THR A 41 14.77 0.26 -18.08
N PRO A 42 15.94 0.41 -18.74
CA PRO A 42 16.20 -0.16 -20.07
C PRO A 42 15.98 -1.67 -20.19
N GLU A 43 16.22 -2.43 -19.11
CA GLU A 43 16.03 -3.89 -19.06
C GLU A 43 14.57 -4.32 -19.19
N THR A 44 13.61 -3.41 -18.93
CA THR A 44 12.17 -3.66 -19.15
C THR A 44 11.72 -3.36 -20.58
N ALA A 45 12.48 -2.52 -21.30
CA ALA A 45 12.24 -2.20 -22.70
C ALA A 45 12.77 -3.30 -23.65
N ALA A 46 13.70 -4.14 -23.18
CA ALA A 46 14.16 -5.31 -23.91
C ALA A 46 13.15 -6.48 -23.77
N VAL A 47 12.32 -6.66 -24.79
CA VAL A 47 11.57 -7.89 -25.03
C VAL A 47 12.56 -8.96 -25.52
N GLY A 48 13.40 -9.47 -24.63
CA GLY A 48 14.47 -10.42 -24.96
C GLY A 48 15.06 -11.05 -23.70
N HIS A 49 15.47 -12.31 -23.81
CA HIS A 49 15.85 -13.23 -22.72
C HIS A 49 17.20 -12.89 -22.10
N GLU A 50 17.35 -11.72 -21.48
CA GLU A 50 18.58 -11.36 -20.75
C GLU A 50 18.39 -11.58 -19.25
N THR A 51 19.36 -12.29 -18.67
CA THR A 51 19.27 -13.08 -17.43
C THR A 51 19.38 -12.24 -16.14
N SER A 52 19.17 -10.93 -16.20
CA SER A 52 19.11 -10.08 -15.01
C SER A 52 18.18 -8.90 -15.29
N ARG A 53 16.87 -9.10 -15.04
CA ARG A 53 15.85 -8.03 -15.08
C ARG A 53 15.66 -7.48 -13.67
N ALA A 54 16.63 -6.71 -13.18
CA ALA A 54 16.59 -6.21 -11.81
C ALA A 54 16.99 -4.72 -11.74
N VAL A 55 16.13 -3.90 -11.13
CA VAL A 55 16.54 -2.58 -10.66
C VAL A 55 17.05 -2.74 -9.24
N TRP A 56 18.36 -2.60 -9.07
CA TRP A 56 19.06 -2.80 -7.79
C TRP A 56 18.89 -4.21 -7.23
N ILE A 57 17.91 -4.39 -6.35
CA ILE A 57 17.58 -5.67 -5.71
C ILE A 57 16.17 -6.12 -6.06
N PHE A 58 15.37 -5.33 -6.77
CA PHE A 58 13.96 -5.63 -7.09
C PHE A 58 13.83 -6.09 -8.54
N SER A 59 12.98 -7.07 -8.78
CA SER A 59 12.72 -7.53 -10.13
C SER A 59 11.91 -6.49 -10.89
N VAL A 60 12.21 -6.37 -12.18
CA VAL A 60 11.48 -5.44 -13.05
C VAL A 60 10.90 -6.20 -14.23
N THR A 61 9.71 -6.75 -14.01
CA THR A 61 8.88 -7.27 -15.10
C THR A 61 7.81 -6.25 -15.47
N PRO A 62 7.38 -6.18 -16.75
CA PRO A 62 6.28 -5.31 -17.15
C PRO A 62 5.03 -5.52 -16.30
N LEU A 63 4.74 -6.77 -15.92
CA LEU A 63 3.60 -7.12 -15.07
C LEU A 63 3.77 -6.59 -13.64
N LEU A 64 4.93 -6.78 -13.01
CA LEU A 64 5.17 -6.27 -11.66
C LEU A 64 5.15 -4.74 -11.61
N ASN A 65 5.75 -4.07 -12.59
CA ASN A 65 5.72 -2.61 -12.70
C ASN A 65 4.29 -2.08 -12.89
N LEU A 66 3.46 -2.80 -13.65
CA LEU A 66 2.05 -2.48 -13.80
C LEU A 66 1.31 -2.63 -12.47
N VAL A 67 1.57 -3.71 -11.71
CA VAL A 67 0.99 -3.91 -10.37
C VAL A 67 1.40 -2.78 -9.43
N HIS A 68 2.69 -2.43 -9.37
CA HIS A 68 3.18 -1.33 -8.53
C HIS A 68 2.54 0.01 -8.91
N THR A 69 2.43 0.29 -10.22
CA THR A 69 1.77 1.50 -10.72
C THR A 69 0.30 1.53 -10.35
N ALA A 70 -0.43 0.44 -10.56
CA ALA A 70 -1.85 0.33 -10.23
C ALA A 70 -2.09 0.49 -8.72
N VAL A 71 -1.28 -0.18 -7.89
CA VAL A 71 -1.29 -0.02 -6.43
C VAL A 71 -1.05 1.44 -6.06
N GLY A 72 -0.05 2.08 -6.67
CA GLY A 72 0.27 3.47 -6.41
C GLY A 72 -0.86 4.44 -6.74
N VAL A 73 -1.46 4.31 -7.92
CA VAL A 73 -2.62 5.10 -8.34
C VAL A 73 -3.81 4.88 -7.41
N LEU A 74 -4.13 3.62 -7.09
CA LEU A 74 -5.21 3.29 -6.15
C LEU A 74 -4.95 3.87 -4.76
N GLY A 75 -3.70 3.88 -4.29
CA GLY A 75 -3.31 4.48 -3.01
C GLY A 75 -3.54 5.99 -2.98
N LEU A 76 -3.14 6.71 -4.04
CA LEU A 76 -3.38 8.15 -4.15
C LEU A 76 -4.88 8.47 -4.22
N LEU A 77 -5.65 7.70 -4.99
CA LEU A 77 -7.11 7.84 -5.05
C LEU A 77 -7.76 7.54 -3.70
N ALA A 78 -7.31 6.49 -3.01
CA ALA A 78 -7.81 6.10 -1.70
C ALA A 78 -7.51 7.14 -0.63
N ALA A 79 -6.37 7.84 -0.70
CA ALA A 79 -6.01 8.91 0.24
C ALA A 79 -6.96 10.12 0.20
N THR A 80 -7.75 10.28 -0.86
CA THR A 80 -8.75 11.35 -0.98
C THR A 80 -9.86 11.24 0.05
N ARG A 81 -10.22 10.02 0.47
CA ARG A 81 -11.30 9.76 1.44
C ARG A 81 -10.84 8.84 2.55
N ARG A 82 -11.25 9.12 3.79
CA ARG A 82 -10.91 8.28 4.94
C ARG A 82 -11.35 6.81 4.77
N THR A 83 -12.59 6.58 4.37
CA THR A 83 -13.10 5.22 4.17
C THR A 83 -12.32 4.50 3.06
N GLY A 84 -11.94 5.23 2.00
CA GLY A 84 -11.08 4.73 0.94
C GLY A 84 -9.71 4.29 1.47
N ALA A 85 -9.06 5.11 2.29
CA ALA A 85 -7.78 4.79 2.91
C ALA A 85 -7.82 3.53 3.78
N ILE A 86 -8.91 3.30 4.53
CA ILE A 86 -9.10 2.08 5.34
C ILE A 86 -9.30 0.86 4.44
N ILE A 87 -10.17 0.96 3.42
CA ILE A 87 -10.40 -0.13 2.46
C ILE A 87 -9.09 -0.48 1.75
N TYR A 88 -8.33 0.52 1.33
CA TYR A 88 -7.05 0.34 0.66
C TYR A 88 -6.04 -0.41 1.54
N CYS A 89 -5.99 -0.16 2.85
CA CYS A 89 -5.14 -0.92 3.77
C CYS A 89 -5.52 -2.42 3.77
N TRP A 90 -6.80 -2.76 3.72
CA TRP A 90 -7.23 -4.16 3.61
C TRP A 90 -6.90 -4.78 2.25
N VAL A 91 -7.10 -4.03 1.16
CA VAL A 91 -6.73 -4.47 -0.19
C VAL A 91 -5.23 -4.73 -0.28
N LEU A 92 -4.39 -3.83 0.26
CA LEU A 92 -2.95 -4.02 0.32
C LEU A 92 -2.56 -5.25 1.14
N PHE A 93 -3.16 -5.42 2.32
CA PHE A 93 -2.88 -6.58 3.16
C PHE A 93 -3.19 -7.89 2.41
N VAL A 94 -4.38 -8.03 1.84
CA VAL A 94 -4.78 -9.25 1.12
C VAL A 94 -3.92 -9.44 -0.13
N GLY A 95 -3.78 -8.40 -0.95
CA GLY A 95 -3.04 -8.46 -2.21
C GLY A 95 -1.57 -8.81 -2.02
N PHE A 96 -0.89 -8.13 -1.09
CA PHE A 96 0.54 -8.36 -0.86
C PHE A 96 0.83 -9.60 -0.01
N THR A 97 -0.09 -10.03 0.85
CA THR A 97 0.05 -11.37 1.47
C THR A 97 -0.01 -12.45 0.40
N GLY A 98 -0.97 -12.35 -0.54
CA GLY A 98 -1.06 -13.26 -1.68
C GLY A 98 0.18 -13.23 -2.57
N MET A 99 0.70 -12.03 -2.87
CA MET A 99 1.93 -11.86 -3.66
C MET A 99 3.17 -12.42 -2.95
N THR A 100 3.27 -12.24 -1.63
CA THR A 100 4.35 -12.82 -0.82
C THR A 100 4.29 -14.35 -0.83
N ALA A 101 3.09 -14.91 -0.64
CA ALA A 101 2.88 -16.36 -0.69
C ALA A 101 3.21 -16.92 -2.07
N TYR A 102 2.81 -16.22 -3.15
CA TYR A 102 3.18 -16.58 -4.51
C TYR A 102 4.69 -16.57 -4.71
N GLY A 103 5.41 -15.51 -4.30
CA GLY A 103 6.86 -15.45 -4.47
C GLY A 103 7.62 -16.51 -3.66
N ILE A 104 7.15 -16.86 -2.45
CA ILE A 104 7.71 -18.00 -1.70
C ILE A 104 7.53 -19.30 -2.48
N LEU A 105 6.31 -19.56 -2.98
CA LEU A 105 5.99 -20.76 -3.75
C LEU A 105 6.78 -20.83 -5.06
N ALA A 106 6.81 -19.73 -5.82
CA ALA A 106 7.50 -19.65 -7.10
C ALA A 106 9.00 -19.92 -6.94
N THR A 107 9.62 -19.37 -5.88
CA THR A 107 11.03 -19.62 -5.54
C THR A 107 11.25 -21.06 -5.08
N ALA A 108 10.35 -21.60 -4.27
CA ALA A 108 10.48 -22.95 -3.70
C ALA A 108 10.31 -24.07 -4.74
N PHE A 109 9.49 -23.86 -5.78
CA PHE A 109 9.17 -24.87 -6.79
C PHE A 109 9.92 -24.69 -8.12
N VAL A 110 10.84 -23.71 -8.23
CA VAL A 110 11.71 -23.42 -9.40
C VAL A 110 10.96 -23.53 -10.73
N ASN A 111 10.19 -22.49 -11.07
CA ASN A 111 9.53 -22.40 -12.38
C ASN A 111 10.41 -21.57 -13.34
N PRO A 112 10.97 -22.17 -14.41
CA PRO A 112 11.84 -21.44 -15.36
C PRO A 112 11.09 -20.37 -16.18
N GLU A 113 9.76 -20.39 -16.20
CA GLU A 113 8.91 -19.41 -16.90
C GLU A 113 8.02 -18.62 -15.93
N ASP A 114 8.56 -18.13 -14.79
CA ASP A 114 7.78 -17.26 -13.90
C ASP A 114 7.50 -15.90 -14.57
N PRO A 115 6.24 -15.60 -14.95
CA PRO A 115 5.89 -14.37 -15.65
C PRO A 115 5.97 -13.13 -14.73
N ILE A 116 5.93 -13.31 -13.41
CA ILE A 116 6.06 -12.23 -12.43
C ILE A 116 7.54 -12.03 -12.05
N ASN A 117 8.31 -13.13 -12.03
CA ASN A 117 9.74 -13.17 -11.69
C ASN A 117 10.01 -12.41 -10.37
N LEU A 118 9.27 -12.74 -9.32
CA LEU A 118 9.49 -12.12 -8.01
C LEU A 118 10.81 -12.60 -7.43
N ASN A 119 11.68 -11.68 -7.05
CA ASN A 119 12.86 -12.05 -6.28
C ASN A 119 12.61 -11.93 -4.77
N TRP A 120 13.61 -12.27 -3.98
CA TRP A 120 13.49 -12.26 -2.53
C TRP A 120 13.26 -10.87 -1.96
N ALA A 121 13.86 -9.82 -2.53
CA ALA A 121 13.67 -8.45 -2.08
C ALA A 121 12.24 -7.97 -2.33
N ASP A 122 11.67 -8.28 -3.51
CA ASP A 122 10.26 -8.00 -3.80
C ASP A 122 9.38 -8.69 -2.75
N ASN A 123 9.67 -9.95 -2.45
CA ASN A 123 8.90 -10.73 -1.49
C ASN A 123 8.90 -10.12 -0.08
N TRP A 124 10.06 -9.62 0.38
CA TRP A 124 10.17 -8.88 1.63
C TRP A 124 9.40 -7.56 1.60
N LEU A 125 9.51 -6.79 0.50
CA LEU A 125 8.76 -5.55 0.34
C LEU A 125 7.25 -5.80 0.44
N HIS A 126 6.74 -6.82 -0.26
CA HIS A 126 5.33 -7.20 -0.19
C HIS A 126 4.94 -7.63 1.22
N GLY A 127 5.72 -8.49 1.87
CA GLY A 127 5.42 -8.98 3.22
C GLY A 127 5.40 -7.86 4.26
N LEU A 128 6.39 -6.96 4.23
CA LEU A 128 6.47 -5.82 5.14
C LEU A 128 5.33 -4.83 4.90
N THR A 129 5.00 -4.54 3.64
CA THR A 129 3.87 -3.66 3.31
C THR A 129 2.54 -4.29 3.72
N ALA A 130 2.36 -5.61 3.55
CA ALA A 130 1.17 -6.31 4.01
C ALA A 130 0.99 -6.17 5.53
N ALA A 131 2.06 -6.39 6.30
CA ALA A 131 2.04 -6.25 7.75
C ALA A 131 1.74 -4.80 8.19
N ALA A 132 2.39 -3.81 7.56
CA ALA A 132 2.13 -2.40 7.81
C ALA A 132 0.66 -2.05 7.51
N ALA A 133 0.14 -2.47 6.35
CA ALA A 133 -1.24 -2.21 5.94
C ALA A 133 -2.25 -2.86 6.89
N LEU A 134 -1.99 -4.07 7.39
CA LEU A 134 -2.82 -4.72 8.40
C LEU A 134 -2.90 -3.90 9.70
N VAL A 135 -1.74 -3.50 10.23
CA VAL A 135 -1.68 -2.68 11.46
C VAL A 135 -2.41 -1.36 11.27
N LEU A 136 -2.17 -0.67 10.16
CA LEU A 136 -2.82 0.59 9.81
C LEU A 136 -4.35 0.43 9.70
N GLY A 137 -4.82 -0.59 8.99
CA GLY A 137 -6.23 -0.89 8.82
C GLY A 137 -6.94 -1.18 10.15
N ILE A 138 -6.31 -1.97 11.02
CA ILE A 138 -6.84 -2.31 12.34
C ILE A 138 -6.92 -1.07 13.25
N VAL A 139 -5.83 -0.29 13.35
CA VAL A 139 -5.79 0.90 14.22
C VAL A 139 -6.80 1.94 13.74
N ALA A 140 -6.90 2.17 12.43
CA ALA A 140 -7.86 3.11 11.87
C ALA A 140 -9.32 2.67 12.07
N ALA A 141 -9.64 1.40 11.85
CA ALA A 141 -10.98 0.87 12.09
C ALA A 141 -11.39 1.00 13.56
N ARG A 142 -10.47 0.72 14.49
CA ARG A 142 -10.68 0.90 15.93
C ARG A 142 -10.88 2.36 16.33
N ALA A 143 -10.18 3.29 15.69
CA ALA A 143 -10.35 4.72 15.94
C ALA A 143 -11.74 5.21 15.49
N VAL A 144 -12.19 4.79 14.30
CA VAL A 144 -13.53 5.13 13.79
C VAL A 144 -14.65 4.55 14.65
N ASN A 145 -14.51 3.33 15.16
CA ASN A 145 -15.53 2.71 16.01
C ASN A 145 -15.64 3.39 17.39
N ARG A 146 -14.52 3.86 17.96
CA ARG A 146 -14.52 4.61 19.23
C ARG A 146 -15.28 5.93 19.11
N ASP A 147 -15.08 6.68 18.02
CA ASP A 147 -15.83 7.91 17.76
C ASP A 147 -17.33 7.66 17.65
N ARG A 148 -17.74 6.59 16.95
CA ARG A 148 -19.15 6.21 16.80
C ARG A 148 -19.80 5.84 18.13
N ALA A 149 -19.06 5.20 19.02
CA ALA A 149 -19.56 4.84 20.35
C ALA A 149 -19.70 6.08 21.26
N ALA A 150 -18.79 7.04 21.18
CA ALA A 150 -18.85 8.28 21.95
C ALA A 150 -19.94 9.26 21.47
N ALA A 151 -20.43 9.09 20.23
CA ALA A 151 -21.48 9.91 19.64
C ALA A 151 -22.91 9.34 19.83
N ARG A 152 -23.05 8.19 20.50
CA ARG A 152 -24.31 7.56 20.88
C ARG A 152 -24.60 7.81 22.35
#